data_AF-A0A9D1GQS1-F1
#
_entry.id   AF-A0A9D1GQS1-F1
#
_cell.length_a   1.000
_cell.length_b   1.000
_cell.length_c   1.000
_cell.angle_alpha   90.00
_cell.angle_beta   90.00
_cell.angle_gamma   90.00
#
_symmetry.space_group_name_H-M   'P 1'
#
loop_
_entity.id
_entity.type
_entity.pdbx_description
1 polymer ?
#
loop_
_entity_poly.entity_id
_entity_poly.type
_entity_poly.pdbx_seq_one_letter_code
_entity_poly.pdbx_strand_id
1 'polypeptide(L)' 'MLKAIRYVVKSVLIGVTVVLVFNLVGQFFNLMLPFNLLSIALIGFFHLPGFLVLLIVLIL' A
#
# COMPACT_ATOMS: atom_id res chain seq x y z
N MET A 1 -8.31 20.25 -12.55
CA MET A 1 -7.39 20.02 -11.41
C MET A 1 -8.05 19.32 -10.22
N LEU A 2 -9.23 19.76 -9.75
CA LEU A 2 -9.91 19.17 -8.58
C LEU A 2 -10.13 17.64 -8.67
N LYS A 3 -10.45 17.11 -9.86
CA LYS A 3 -10.62 15.66 -10.10
C LYS A 3 -9.32 14.87 -9.87
N ALA A 4 -8.18 15.42 -10.30
CA ALA A 4 -6.87 14.77 -10.12
C ALA A 4 -6.44 14.78 -8.65
N ILE A 5 -6.64 15.90 -7.95
CA ILE A 5 -6.34 16.01 -6.52
C ILE A 5 -7.20 15.02 -5.73
N ARG A 6 -8.50 14.95 -6.01
CA ARG A 6 -9.41 13.97 -5.37
C ARG A 6 -8.97 12.53 -5.63
N TYR A 7 -8.51 12.23 -6.84
CA TYR A 7 -8.00 10.90 -7.18
C TYR A 7 -6.74 10.57 -6.37
N VAL A 8 -5.75 11.46 -6.34
CA VAL A 8 -4.51 11.28 -5.57
C VAL A 8 -4.81 11.08 -4.09
N VAL A 9 -5.67 11.90 -3.49
CA VAL A 9 -6.05 11.76 -2.08
C VAL A 9 -6.72 10.42 -1.81
N LYS A 10 -7.64 9.98 -2.70
CA LYS A 10 -8.30 8.68 -2.58
C LYS A 10 -7.31 7.53 -2.68
N SER A 11 -6.38 7.59 -3.63
CA SER A 11 -5.33 6.59 -3.82
C SER A 11 -4.39 6.53 -2.61
N VAL A 12 -3.95 7.66 -2.07
CA VAL A 12 -3.12 7.69 -0.85
C VAL A 12 -3.87 7.09 0.34
N LEU A 13 -5.15 7.43 0.54
CA LEU A 13 -5.96 6.86 1.61
C LEU A 13 -6.09 5.33 1.47
N ILE A 14 -6.30 4.83 0.26
CA ILE A 14 -6.36 3.38 0.00
C ILE A 14 -5.00 2.75 0.33
N GLY A 15 -3.90 3.31 -0.16
CA GLY A 15 -2.55 2.80 0.09
C GLY A 15 -2.23 2.73 1.59
N VAL A 16 -2.48 3.81 2.33
CA VAL A 16 -2.28 3.85 3.79
C VAL A 16 -3.14 2.82 4.50
N THR A 17 -4.43 2.75 4.15
CA THR A 17 -5.37 1.83 4.81
C THR A 17 -4.96 0.38 4.60
N VAL A 18 -4.61 0.00 3.37
CA VAL A 18 -4.20 -1.37 3.03
C VAL A 18 -2.90 -1.75 3.73
N VAL A 19 -1.89 -0.86 3.73
CA VAL A 19 -0.62 -1.15 4.43
C VAL A 19 -0.84 -1.30 5.94
N LEU A 20 -1.68 -0.47 6.55
CA LEU A 20 -1.98 -0.58 7.99
C LEU A 20 -2.74 -1.87 8.31
N VAL A 21 -3.79 -2.20 7.56
CA VAL A 21 -4.56 -3.44 7.76
C VAL A 21 -3.66 -4.65 7.54
N PHE A 22 -2.81 -4.63 6.51
CA PHE A 22 -1.89 -5.73 6.27
C PHE A 22 -0.84 -5.87 7.36
N ASN A 23 -0.28 -4.77 7.89
CA ASN A 23 0.66 -4.85 9.01
C ASN A 23 -0.01 -5.33 10.30
N LEU A 24 -1.26 -4.92 10.56
CA LEU A 24 -2.03 -5.43 11.71
C LEU A 24 -2.26 -6.94 11.63
N VAL A 25 -2.64 -7.45 10.45
CA VAL A 25 -2.84 -8.89 10.23
C VAL A 25 -1.51 -9.64 10.16
N GLY A 26 -0.52 -9.04 9.50
CA GLY A 26 0.80 -9.61 9.27
C GLY A 26 1.63 -9.77 10.55
N GLN A 27 1.36 -8.95 11.58
CA GLN A 27 1.96 -9.11 12.90
C GLN A 27 1.72 -10.52 13.49
N PHE A 28 0.57 -11.16 13.20
CA PHE A 28 0.28 -12.51 13.66
C PHE A 28 1.08 -13.60 12.92
N PHE A 29 1.64 -13.28 11.76
CA PHE A 29 2.42 -14.20 10.91
C PHE A 29 3.89 -13.77 10.76
N ASN A 30 4.33 -12.78 11.54
CA ASN A 30 5.66 -12.17 11.45
C ASN A 30 5.99 -11.60 10.04
N LEU A 31 4.95 -11.16 9.32
CA LEU A 31 5.04 -10.51 8.02
C LEU A 31 4.74 -9.03 8.18
N MET A 32 5.68 -8.16 7.81
CA MET A 32 5.52 -6.71 7.96
C MET A 32 5.88 -6.00 6.66
N LEU A 33 4.92 -5.27 6.09
CA LEU A 33 5.15 -4.40 4.93
C LEU A 33 5.80 -3.09 5.39
N PRO A 34 6.83 -2.60 4.68
CA PRO A 34 7.46 -1.33 5.01
C PRO A 34 6.47 -0.17 4.86
N PHE A 35 6.23 0.56 5.95
CA PHE A 35 5.35 1.74 5.96
C PHE A 35 6.12 2.97 5.47
N ASN A 36 6.26 3.10 4.15
CA ASN A 36 6.92 4.24 3.53
C ASN A 36 6.11 4.76 2.33
N LEU A 37 6.51 5.93 1.83
CA LEU A 37 5.86 6.61 0.69
C LEU A 37 5.80 5.73 -0.57
N LEU A 38 6.83 4.91 -0.81
CA LEU A 38 6.89 4.03 -1.97
C LEU A 38 5.82 2.94 -1.88
N SER A 39 5.68 2.28 -0.73
CA SER A 39 4.70 1.22 -0.50
C SER A 39 3.27 1.74 -0.63
N ILE A 40 3.01 2.91 -0.04
CA ILE A 40 1.71 3.59 -0.12
C ILE A 40 1.40 4.00 -1.55
N ALA A 41 2.39 4.51 -2.30
CA ALA A 41 2.19 4.88 -3.70
C ALA A 41 1.93 3.64 -4.58
N LEU A 42 2.70 2.56 -4.40
CA LEU A 42 2.52 1.34 -5.16
C LEU A 42 1.12 0.75 -4.94
N ILE A 43 0.70 0.58 -3.68
CA ILE A 43 -0.63 0.04 -3.37
C ILE A 43 -1.74 1.04 -3.70
N GLY A 44 -1.53 2.32 -3.44
CA GLY A 44 -2.55 3.35 -3.64
C GLY A 44 -2.88 3.64 -5.10
N PHE A 45 -1.87 3.63 -5.98
CA PHE A 45 -2.06 3.88 -7.41
C PHE A 45 -2.28 2.58 -8.20
N PHE A 46 -1.49 1.55 -7.94
CA PHE A 46 -1.56 0.28 -8.68
C PHE A 46 -2.43 -0.77 -7.99
N HIS A 47 -3.01 -0.49 -6.83
CA HIS A 47 -3.93 -1.41 -6.14
C HIS A 47 -3.32 -2.81 -5.94
N LEU A 48 -4.00 -3.83 -6.44
CA LEU A 48 -3.65 -5.25 -6.32
C LEU A 48 -2.30 -5.57 -7.00
N PRO A 49 -2.01 -5.10 -8.24
CA PRO A 49 -0.68 -5.23 -8.82
C PRO A 49 0.44 -4.61 -7.95
N GLY A 50 0.24 -3.42 -7.41
CA GLY A 50 1.24 -2.77 -6.56
C GLY A 50 1.51 -3.51 -5.27
N PHE A 51 0.47 -4.13 -4.71
CA PHE A 51 0.57 -5.00 -3.54
C PHE A 51 1.38 -6.28 -3.84
N LEU A 52 1.14 -6.92 -4.98
CA LEU A 52 1.91 -8.10 -5.41
C LEU A 52 3.39 -7.78 -5.59
N VAL A 53 3.71 -6.63 -6.18
CA VAL A 53 5.09 -6.17 -6.33
C VAL A 53 5.77 -6.04 -4.97
N LEU A 54 5.10 -5.43 -3.99
CA LEU A 54 5.67 -5.30 -2.63
C LEU A 54 5.86 -6.65 -1.95
N LEU A 55 4.94 -7.60 -2.12
CA LEU A 55 5.11 -8.95 -1.58
C LEU A 55 6.31 -9.67 -2.20
N ILE A 56 6.48 -9.58 -3.52
CA ILE A 56 7.63 -10.15 -4.21
C ILE A 56 8.92 -9.54 -3.68
N VAL A 57 8.98 -8.21 -3.54
CA VAL A 57 10.13 -7.48 -3.00
C VAL A 57 10.43 -7.85 -1.54
N LEU A 58 9.41 -8.23 -0.76
CA LEU A 58 9.59 -8.62 0.64
C LEU A 58 10.10 -10.05 0.83
N ILE A 59 9.81 -10.93 -0.14
CA ILE A 59 10.19 -12.35 -0.13
C ILE A 59 11.60 -12.56 -0.74
N LEU A 60 12.00 -11.68 -1.67
CA LEU A 60 13.34 -11.65 -2.27
C LEU A 60 14.40 -11.12 -1.29
#